data_AF-A0A084W1B3-F1
#
_entry.id   AF-A0A084W1B3-F1
#
_cell.length_a   1.000
_cell.length_b   1.000
_cell.length_c   1.000
_cell.angle_alpha   90.00
_cell.angle_beta   90.00
_cell.angle_gamma   90.00
#
_symmetry.space_group_name_H-M   'P 1'
#
loop_
_entity.id
_entity.type
_entity.pdbx_description
1 polymer ?
#
loop_
_entity_poly.entity_id
_entity_poly.type
_entity_poly.pdbx_seq_one_letter_code
_entity_poly.pdbx_strand_id
1 'polypeptide(L)'
;MRHVRQSVRRVVDPETGRSRLIKGDGEIIEECVSRERHKDINRLATAGDGAEFQPYTNLAKVFAARCLDAGLTEMRSDLKPSAGGKVESFLRTVEECGIKLQEPERIRPSYSWDMHRPEKPWEVTE
;
A
#
# COMPACT_ATOMS: atom_id res chain seq x y z
N MET A 1 -18.25 49.67 -28.62
CA MET A 1 -17.89 48.43 -27.90
C MET A 1 -16.38 48.45 -27.66
N ARG A 2 -15.93 48.46 -26.40
CA ARG A 2 -14.48 48.45 -26.11
C ARG A 2 -13.95 47.04 -26.37
N HIS A 3 -13.00 46.90 -27.30
CA HIS A 3 -12.25 45.67 -27.48
C HIS A 3 -11.56 45.31 -26.16
N VAL A 4 -12.01 44.25 -25.49
CA VAL A 4 -11.29 43.65 -24.36
C VAL A 4 -9.94 43.21 -24.91
N ARG A 5 -8.85 43.81 -24.42
CA ARG A 5 -7.49 43.41 -24.81
C ARG A 5 -7.33 41.91 -24.52
N GLN A 6 -6.89 41.17 -25.53
CA GLN A 6 -6.50 39.75 -25.41
C GLN A 6 -5.21 39.65 -24.58
N SER A 7 -5.32 39.79 -23.27
CA SER A 7 -4.20 39.61 -22.35
C SER A 7 -4.33 38.29 -21.61
N VAL A 8 -3.28 37.46 -21.67
CA VAL A 8 -3.16 36.24 -20.86
C VAL A 8 -2.16 36.52 -19.75
N ARG A 9 -2.50 36.16 -18.52
CA ARG A 9 -1.64 36.30 -17.34
C ARG A 9 -1.55 35.01 -16.55
N ARG A 10 -0.38 34.72 -16.00
CA ARG A 10 -0.20 33.63 -15.03
C ARG A 10 -0.53 34.17 -13.64
N VAL A 11 -1.47 33.53 -12.96
CA VAL A 11 -1.95 33.91 -11.62
C VAL A 11 -1.80 32.71 -10.70
N VAL A 12 -1.31 32.92 -9.48
CA VAL A 12 -1.23 31.88 -8.46
C VAL A 12 -2.55 31.84 -7.70
N ASP A 13 -3.15 30.66 -7.61
CA ASP A 13 -4.31 30.40 -6.76
C ASP A 13 -3.88 30.42 -5.28
N PRO A 14 -4.44 31.31 -4.44
CA PRO A 14 -4.08 31.39 -3.02
C PRO A 14 -4.52 30.17 -2.20
N GLU A 15 -5.54 29.42 -2.62
CA GLU A 15 -6.04 28.26 -1.88
C GLU A 15 -5.19 27.00 -2.14
N THR A 16 -4.81 26.79 -3.40
CA THR A 16 -4.10 25.56 -3.81
C THR A 16 -2.62 25.78 -4.12
N GLY A 17 -2.14 27.02 -4.14
CA GLY A 17 -0.78 27.39 -4.57
C GLY A 17 -0.47 27.13 -6.05
N ARG A 18 -1.47 26.76 -6.87
CA ARG A 18 -1.26 26.36 -8.28
C ARG A 18 -1.25 27.59 -9.18
N SER A 19 -0.36 27.62 -10.16
CA SER A 19 -0.37 28.65 -11.22
C SER A 19 -1.42 28.33 -12.29
N ARG A 20 -2.28 29.29 -12.64
CA ARG A 20 -3.29 29.21 -13.70
C ARG A 20 -3.02 30.27 -14.77
N LEU A 21 -3.24 29.95 -16.04
CA LEU A 21 -3.27 30.96 -17.11
C LEU A 21 -4.70 31.49 -17.23
N ILE A 22 -4.86 32.80 -17.06
CA ILE A 22 -6.16 33.48 -17.05
C ILE A 22 -6.18 34.51 -18.17
N LYS A 23 -7.21 34.45 -19.00
CA LYS A 23 -7.47 35.41 -20.07
C LYS A 23 -8.16 36.67 -19.52
N GLY A 24 -8.12 37.77 -20.27
CA GLY A 24 -8.67 39.07 -19.84
C GLY A 24 -10.16 39.08 -19.49
N ASP A 25 -10.91 38.07 -19.93
CA ASP A 25 -12.34 37.83 -19.65
C ASP A 25 -12.58 36.88 -18.44
N GLY A 26 -11.51 36.34 -17.84
CA GLY A 26 -11.58 35.43 -16.69
C GLY A 26 -11.56 33.95 -17.04
N GLU A 27 -11.53 33.59 -18.33
CA GLU A 27 -11.39 32.20 -18.78
C GLU A 27 -10.07 31.59 -18.30
N ILE A 28 -10.12 30.37 -17.74
CA ILE A 28 -8.94 29.58 -17.39
C ILE A 28 -8.52 28.80 -18.64
N ILE A 29 -7.27 28.95 -19.05
CA ILE A 29 -6.72 28.30 -20.24
C ILE A 29 -5.71 27.22 -19.84
N GLU A 30 -5.67 26.13 -20.60
CA GLU A 30 -4.66 25.08 -20.49
C GLU A 30 -3.36 25.44 -21.24
N GLU A 31 -2.21 25.08 -20.65
CA GLU A 31 -0.90 25.22 -21.29
C GLU A 31 -0.40 23.86 -21.77
N CYS A 32 -0.22 23.67 -23.08
CA CYS A 32 0.54 22.53 -23.57
C CYS A 32 2.03 22.73 -23.22
N VAL A 33 2.61 21.78 -22.48
CA VAL A 33 4.00 21.83 -22.04
C VAL A 33 4.85 20.77 -22.73
N SER A 34 6.18 20.95 -22.72
CA SER A 34 7.10 19.90 -23.18
C SER A 34 6.95 18.64 -22.34
N ARG A 35 7.33 17.49 -22.92
CA ARG A 35 7.30 16.19 -22.23
C ARG A 35 8.13 16.20 -20.94
N GLU A 36 9.29 16.84 -20.96
CA GLU A 36 10.18 16.95 -19.80
C GLU A 36 9.51 17.77 -18.68
N ARG A 37 8.99 18.94 -19.01
CA ARG A 37 8.27 19.79 -18.05
C ARG A 37 7.02 19.09 -17.50
N HIS A 38 6.31 18.32 -18.32
CA HIS A 38 5.18 17.52 -17.86
C HIS A 38 5.62 16.48 -16.81
N LYS A 39 6.74 15.78 -17.04
CA LYS A 39 7.29 14.82 -16.07
C LYS A 39 7.65 15.50 -14.75
N ASP A 40 8.28 16.66 -14.80
CA ASP A 40 8.66 17.41 -13.58
C ASP A 40 7.44 17.86 -12.78
N ILE A 41 6.41 18.37 -13.47
CA ILE A 41 5.12 18.74 -12.86
C ILE A 41 4.49 17.53 -12.17
N ASN A 42 4.41 16.39 -12.86
CA ASN A 42 3.84 15.18 -12.27
C ASN A 42 4.66 14.71 -11.07
N ARG A 43 5.99 14.72 -11.17
CA ARG A 43 6.88 14.32 -10.07
C ARG A 43 6.67 15.19 -8.83
N LEU A 44 6.55 16.50 -9.00
CA LEU A 44 6.31 17.44 -7.90
C LEU A 44 4.90 17.30 -7.32
N ALA A 45 3.89 17.11 -8.18
CA ALA A 45 2.50 16.92 -7.76
C ALA A 45 2.32 15.65 -6.92
N THR A 46 3.01 14.56 -7.28
CA THR A 46 2.90 13.28 -6.57
C THR A 46 3.99 13.08 -5.50
N ALA A 47 4.82 14.09 -5.21
CA ALA A 47 5.91 13.97 -4.24
C ALA A 47 5.37 13.74 -2.80
N GLY A 48 4.20 14.31 -2.48
CA GLY A 48 3.51 14.13 -1.20
C GLY A 48 2.70 12.83 -1.11
N ASP A 49 2.22 12.30 -2.23
CA ASP A 49 1.39 11.09 -2.27
C ASP A 49 2.15 9.85 -1.77
N GLY A 50 3.48 9.84 -1.90
CA GLY A 50 4.34 8.78 -1.36
C GLY A 50 4.40 8.76 0.18
N ALA A 51 4.05 9.87 0.84
CA ALA A 51 4.00 10.03 2.29
C ALA A 51 2.62 9.72 2.88
N GLU A 52 1.53 9.89 2.12
CA GLU A 52 0.17 9.47 2.49
C GLU A 52 -0.10 7.97 2.27
N PHE A 53 0.96 7.19 2.12
CA PHE A 53 0.86 5.73 2.13
C PHE A 53 0.31 5.29 3.48
N GLN A 54 -0.93 4.78 3.51
CA GLN A 54 -1.54 4.19 4.72
C GLN A 54 -0.48 3.39 5.48
N PRO A 55 -0.31 3.58 6.81
CA PRO A 55 0.70 2.85 7.56
C PRO A 55 0.56 1.37 7.24
N TYR A 56 1.62 0.73 6.76
CA TYR A 56 1.59 -0.72 6.47
C TYR A 56 1.11 -1.52 7.68
N THR A 57 1.27 -0.97 8.89
CA THR A 57 0.65 -1.40 10.14
C THR A 57 -0.88 -1.43 10.11
N ASN A 58 -1.56 -0.41 9.59
CA ASN A 58 -3.03 -0.39 9.48
C ASN A 58 -3.52 -1.41 8.46
N LEU A 59 -2.84 -1.49 7.31
CA LEU A 59 -3.13 -2.52 6.31
C LEU A 59 -2.93 -3.92 6.91
N ALA A 60 -1.85 -4.15 7.65
CA ALA A 60 -1.55 -5.41 8.33
C ALA A 60 -2.63 -5.78 9.35
N LYS A 61 -3.11 -4.82 10.15
CA LYS A 61 -4.20 -5.05 11.12
C LYS A 61 -5.50 -5.46 10.43
N VAL A 62 -5.89 -4.76 9.37
CA VAL A 62 -7.12 -5.09 8.61
C VAL A 62 -6.97 -6.45 7.94
N PHE A 63 -5.83 -6.71 7.31
CA PHE A 63 -5.53 -8.02 6.71
C PHE A 63 -5.64 -9.13 7.75
N ALA A 64 -4.99 -8.96 8.91
CA ALA A 64 -4.97 -9.97 9.94
C ALA A 64 -6.36 -10.24 10.52
N ALA A 65 -7.14 -9.20 10.79
CA ALA A 65 -8.53 -9.35 11.22
C ALA A 65 -9.37 -10.16 10.23
N ARG A 66 -9.26 -9.88 8.93
CA ARG A 66 -10.00 -10.61 7.88
C ARG A 66 -9.60 -12.08 7.78
N CYS A 67 -8.33 -12.38 7.95
CA CYS A 67 -7.85 -13.75 7.99
C CYS A 67 -8.42 -14.48 9.21
N LEU A 68 -8.38 -13.88 10.40
CA LEU A 68 -8.94 -14.48 11.61
C LEU A 68 -10.46 -14.68 11.51
N ASP A 69 -11.20 -13.71 10.97
CA ASP A 69 -12.64 -13.84 10.70
C ASP A 69 -12.94 -15.01 9.75
N ALA A 70 -12.02 -15.31 8.83
CA ALA A 70 -12.11 -16.45 7.90
C ALA A 70 -11.55 -17.76 8.47
N GLY A 71 -11.07 -17.77 9.73
CA GLY A 71 -10.46 -18.93 10.37
C GLY A 71 -9.02 -19.25 9.89
N LEU A 72 -8.35 -18.29 9.24
CA LEU A 72 -6.98 -18.42 8.77
C LEU A 72 -6.00 -17.91 9.84
N THR A 73 -5.33 -18.83 10.52
CA THR A 73 -4.39 -18.52 11.63
C THR A 73 -2.93 -18.70 11.26
N GLU A 74 -2.62 -19.47 10.21
CA GLU A 74 -1.27 -19.85 9.81
C GLU A 74 -1.13 -19.79 8.28
N MET A 75 -0.08 -19.17 7.75
CA MET A 75 0.19 -19.06 6.31
C MET A 75 1.69 -18.92 6.03
N ARG A 76 2.19 -19.43 4.91
CA ARG A 76 3.59 -19.26 4.54
C ARG A 76 3.84 -17.90 3.90
N SER A 77 4.90 -17.21 4.30
CA SER A 77 5.41 -16.00 3.62
C SER A 77 6.82 -16.23 3.06
N ASP A 78 6.99 -16.05 1.75
CA ASP A 78 8.30 -16.10 1.08
C ASP A 78 8.97 -14.72 0.96
N LEU A 79 8.38 -13.69 1.57
CA LEU A 79 8.89 -12.33 1.51
C LEU A 79 10.18 -12.19 2.31
N LYS A 80 11.19 -11.56 1.71
CA LYS A 80 12.46 -11.21 2.36
C LYS A 80 12.48 -9.73 2.70
N PRO A 81 12.09 -9.31 3.91
CA PRO A 81 12.04 -7.91 4.27
C PRO A 81 13.45 -7.32 4.39
N SER A 82 13.64 -6.09 3.90
CA SER A 82 14.80 -5.26 4.23
C SER A 82 14.65 -4.71 5.65
N ALA A 83 15.74 -4.63 6.41
CA ALA A 83 15.74 -4.07 7.76
C ALA A 83 15.26 -2.60 7.77
N GLY A 84 14.35 -2.26 8.68
CA GLY A 84 13.67 -0.96 8.76
C GLY A 84 12.65 -0.73 7.64
N GLY A 85 12.35 -1.76 6.84
CA GLY A 85 11.51 -1.66 5.66
C GLY A 85 10.02 -1.65 5.97
N LYS A 86 9.27 -1.12 5.01
CA LYS A 86 7.79 -1.15 5.01
C LYS A 86 7.23 -2.56 5.15
N VAL A 87 7.83 -3.52 4.45
CA VAL A 87 7.43 -4.93 4.48
C VAL A 87 7.72 -5.57 5.84
N GLU A 88 8.84 -5.22 6.49
CA GLU A 88 9.15 -5.70 7.84
C GLU A 88 8.09 -5.25 8.84
N SER A 89 7.73 -3.96 8.80
CA SER A 89 6.66 -3.41 9.62
C SER A 89 5.33 -4.12 9.38
N PHE A 90 5.02 -4.47 8.13
CA PHE A 90 3.79 -5.18 7.79
C PHE A 90 3.78 -6.58 8.42
N LEU A 91 4.83 -7.38 8.15
CA LEU A 91 4.92 -8.78 8.59
C LEU A 91 4.91 -8.88 10.12
N ARG A 92 5.68 -8.02 10.79
CA ARG A 92 5.70 -7.95 12.26
C ARG A 92 4.31 -7.67 12.83
N THR A 93 3.58 -6.70 12.26
CA THR A 93 2.23 -6.38 12.75
C THR A 93 1.24 -7.51 12.47
N VAL A 94 1.37 -8.24 11.37
CA VAL A 94 0.55 -9.44 11.10
C VAL A 94 0.78 -10.52 12.16
N GLU A 95 2.05 -10.77 12.53
CA GLU A 95 2.40 -11.72 13.60
C GLU A 95 1.90 -11.26 14.97
N GLU A 96 2.06 -9.98 15.31
CA GLU A 96 1.51 -9.38 16.54
C GLU A 96 -0.02 -9.52 16.64
N CYS A 97 -0.72 -9.55 15.50
CA CYS A 97 -2.17 -9.75 15.45
C CYS A 97 -2.59 -11.23 15.57
N GLY A 98 -1.65 -12.17 15.68
CA GLY A 98 -1.95 -13.58 15.96
C GLY A 98 -1.93 -14.51 14.74
N ILE A 99 -1.45 -14.04 13.59
CA ILE A 99 -1.23 -14.89 12.41
C ILE A 99 0.21 -15.38 12.38
N LYS A 100 0.42 -16.68 12.33
CA LYS A 100 1.78 -17.23 12.13
C LYS A 100 2.12 -17.23 10.64
N LEU A 101 3.28 -16.66 10.30
CA LEU A 101 3.79 -16.63 8.93
C LEU A 101 4.57 -17.91 8.55
N GLN A 102 4.16 -19.04 9.12
CA GLN A 102 4.67 -20.37 8.86
C GLN A 102 3.50 -21.35 8.80
N GLU A 103 3.47 -22.19 7.77
CA GLU A 103 2.52 -23.31 7.68
C GLU A 103 2.93 -24.45 8.60
N PRO A 104 1.96 -25.18 9.18
CA PRO A 104 2.24 -26.35 9.98
C PRO A 104 2.86 -27.45 9.12
N GLU A 105 3.64 -28.32 9.77
CA GLU A 105 4.23 -29.44 9.05
C GLU A 105 3.15 -30.38 8.49
N ARG A 106 3.37 -30.82 7.26
CA ARG A 106 2.49 -31.80 6.63
C ARG A 106 2.67 -33.15 7.33
N ILE A 107 1.62 -33.61 8.00
CA ILE A 107 1.55 -34.94 8.59
C ILE A 107 1.68 -35.98 7.46
N ARG A 108 2.66 -36.86 7.60
CA ARG A 108 2.88 -37.98 6.69
C ARG A 108 2.25 -39.24 7.28
N PRO A 109 1.74 -40.16 6.42
CA PRO A 109 1.30 -41.46 6.90
C PRO A 109 2.47 -42.20 7.55
N SER A 110 2.22 -42.75 8.74
CA SER A 110 3.18 -43.64 9.41
C SER A 110 3.13 -45.02 8.76
N TYR A 111 4.29 -45.57 8.43
CA TYR A 111 4.46 -46.94 7.97
C TYR A 111 4.67 -47.90 9.14
N SER A 112 4.42 -49.20 8.89
CA SER A 112 4.57 -50.25 9.92
C SER A 112 6.01 -50.39 10.43
N TRP A 113 7.01 -49.87 9.72
CA TRP A 113 8.42 -49.89 10.10
C TRP A 113 8.92 -48.56 10.68
N ASP A 114 8.05 -47.57 10.91
CA ASP A 114 8.45 -46.30 11.50
C ASP A 114 8.71 -46.46 13.00
N MET A 115 9.93 -46.12 13.43
CA MET A 115 10.35 -46.23 14.83
C MET A 115 9.69 -45.19 15.74
N HIS A 116 9.29 -44.04 15.18
CA HIS A 116 8.57 -42.99 15.89
C HIS A 116 7.25 -42.70 15.19
N ARG A 117 6.15 -42.92 15.89
CA ARG A 117 4.79 -42.61 15.44
C ARG A 117 4.28 -41.41 16.24
N PRO A 118 4.29 -40.19 15.66
CA PRO A 118 3.74 -39.05 16.35
C PRO A 118 2.25 -39.28 16.60
N GLU A 119 1.80 -38.93 17.79
CA GLU A 119 0.37 -38.92 18.09
C GLU A 119 -0.33 -37.94 17.16
N LYS A 120 -1.51 -38.33 16.69
CA LYS A 120 -2.29 -37.45 15.82
C LYS A 120 -2.77 -36.28 16.66
N PRO A 121 -2.59 -35.03 16.21
CA PRO A 121 -3.04 -33.85 16.96
C PRO A 121 -4.54 -33.81 17.31
N TRP A 122 -5.36 -34.67 16.70
CA TRP A 122 -6.81 -34.77 16.92
C TRP A 122 -7.23 -36.04 17.68
N GLU A 123 -6.31 -36.92 18.08
CA GLU A 123 -6.61 -37.99 19.03
C GLU A 123 -6.58 -37.38 20.44
N VAL A 124 -7.76 -37.01 20.96
CA VAL A 124 -7.91 -36.59 22.34
C VAL A 124 -8.11 -37.84 23.18
N THR A 125 -7.14 -38.18 24.02
CA THR A 125 -7.30 -39.19 25.07
C THR A 125 -8.10 -38.58 26.23
N GLU A 126 -9.29 -39.13 26.49
CA GLU A 126 -10.13 -38.78 27.66
C GLU A 126 -9.47 -39.15 29.00
#